data_AF-A0A7H8JPA4-F1
#
_entry.id   AF-A0A7H8JPA4-F1
#
_cell.length_a   1.000
_cell.length_b   1.000
_cell.length_c   1.000
_cell.angle_alpha   90.00
_cell.angle_beta   90.00
_cell.angle_gamma   90.00
#
_symmetry.space_group_name_H-M   'P 1'
#
loop_
_entity.id
_entity.type
_entity.pdbx_description
1 polymer ?
#
loop_
_entity_poly.entity_id
_entity_poly.type
_entity_poly.pdbx_seq_one_letter_code
_entity_poly.pdbx_strand_id
1 'polypeptide(L)'
;MLAAIAHANSPEPAVILEPLSSALAKEDEDTKSTFAELTELGLGKDSRAGKIWEHLMVVDLSFFRSPTSNRLRAEGHVKGKAEGKAEGKAEGTVQGRAAASKEHIFKVFDRRGILLTDADRERITACEDLQQLDTWFDRALTAGAPADLFTTAEPADAAMAPDEEPTAEQSSAEGLS
;
A
#
# COMPACT_ATOMS: atom_id res chain seq x y z
N MET A 1 -10.44 34.49 -8.81
CA MET A 1 -9.22 34.98 -8.13
C MET A 1 -8.50 36.08 -8.92
N LEU A 2 -7.89 35.81 -10.08
CA LEU A 2 -7.07 36.80 -10.81
C LEU A 2 -7.81 38.10 -11.16
N ALA A 3 -9.08 38.01 -11.58
CA ALA A 3 -9.92 39.18 -11.81
C ALA A 3 -10.15 40.00 -10.53
N ALA A 4 -10.35 39.36 -9.38
CA ALA A 4 -10.54 40.06 -8.10
C ALA A 4 -9.28 40.85 -7.71
N ILE A 5 -8.10 40.26 -7.90
CA ILE A 5 -6.80 40.89 -7.61
C ILE A 5 -6.52 42.06 -8.57
N ALA A 6 -6.75 41.86 -9.87
CA ALA A 6 -6.54 42.91 -10.88
C ALA A 6 -7.48 44.11 -10.70
N HIS A 7 -8.67 43.88 -10.16
CA HIS A 7 -9.70 44.90 -9.92
C HIS A 7 -9.78 45.36 -8.46
N ALA A 8 -8.74 45.14 -7.65
CA ALA A 8 -8.74 45.49 -6.23
C ALA A 8 -8.98 46.99 -5.96
N ASN A 9 -8.62 47.87 -6.92
CA ASN A 9 -8.81 49.32 -6.86
C ASN A 9 -10.02 49.82 -7.67
N SER A 10 -10.84 48.92 -8.20
CA SER A 10 -12.06 49.30 -8.92
C SER A 10 -13.04 50.03 -8.00
N PRO A 11 -13.92 50.90 -8.54
CA PRO A 11 -14.91 51.63 -7.73
C PRO A 11 -15.93 50.70 -7.04
N GLU A 12 -16.17 49.51 -7.60
CA GLU A 12 -17.13 48.51 -7.11
C GLU A 12 -16.50 47.11 -7.01
N PRO A 13 -15.59 46.87 -6.05
CA PRO A 13 -14.89 45.58 -5.94
C PRO A 13 -15.82 44.44 -5.49
N ALA A 14 -16.95 44.74 -4.82
CA ALA A 14 -17.91 43.76 -4.34
C ALA A 14 -18.52 42.89 -5.47
N VAL A 15 -18.76 43.49 -6.65
CA VAL A 15 -19.33 42.81 -7.82
C VAL A 15 -18.48 41.62 -8.29
N ILE A 16 -17.17 41.63 -7.98
CA ILE A 16 -16.25 40.55 -8.33
C ILE A 16 -16.00 39.62 -7.14
N LEU A 17 -16.00 40.16 -5.92
CA LEU A 17 -15.70 39.40 -4.70
C LEU A 17 -16.86 38.52 -4.24
N GLU A 18 -18.11 38.96 -4.37
CA GLU A 18 -19.30 38.19 -3.95
C GLU A 18 -19.50 36.92 -4.79
N PRO A 19 -19.39 36.94 -6.14
CA PRO A 19 -19.42 35.71 -6.92
C PRO A 19 -18.24 34.79 -6.60
N LEU A 20 -17.07 35.36 -6.29
CA LEU A 20 -15.89 34.58 -5.90
C LEU A 20 -16.10 33.89 -4.55
N SER A 21 -16.60 34.58 -3.53
CA SER A 21 -16.91 33.97 -2.22
C SER A 21 -17.96 32.89 -2.36
N SER A 22 -19.02 33.16 -3.14
CA SER A 22 -20.10 32.21 -3.43
C SER A 22 -19.62 30.97 -4.19
N ALA A 23 -18.69 31.14 -5.13
CA ALA A 23 -18.07 30.02 -5.85
C ALA A 23 -17.20 29.19 -4.91
N LEU A 24 -16.32 29.85 -4.15
CA LEU A 24 -15.48 29.16 -3.16
C LEU A 24 -16.33 28.40 -2.15
N ALA A 25 -17.45 28.93 -1.67
CA ALA A 25 -18.33 28.25 -0.73
C ALA A 25 -18.78 26.84 -1.18
N LYS A 26 -18.77 26.55 -2.49
CA LYS A 26 -19.17 25.27 -3.08
C LYS A 26 -18.02 24.27 -3.30
N GLU A 27 -16.78 24.72 -3.23
CA GLU A 27 -15.60 23.89 -3.47
C GLU A 27 -15.26 22.98 -2.27
N ASP A 28 -14.27 22.10 -2.44
CA ASP A 28 -13.68 21.38 -1.31
C ASP A 28 -12.87 22.33 -0.40
N GLU A 29 -12.59 21.84 0.80
CA GLU A 29 -12.02 22.62 1.90
C GLU A 29 -10.58 23.08 1.60
N ASP A 30 -9.77 22.25 0.93
CA ASP A 30 -8.37 22.57 0.61
C ASP A 30 -8.30 23.64 -0.49
N THR A 31 -9.15 23.49 -1.51
CA THR A 31 -9.34 24.48 -2.57
C THR A 31 -9.81 25.83 -1.99
N LYS A 32 -10.84 25.82 -1.14
CA LYS A 32 -11.34 27.01 -0.43
C LYS A 32 -10.23 27.76 0.31
N SER A 33 -9.46 27.05 1.14
CA SER A 33 -8.41 27.63 1.97
C SER A 33 -7.33 28.30 1.12
N THR A 34 -6.85 27.56 0.12
CA THR A 34 -5.74 27.99 -0.73
C THR A 34 -6.12 29.24 -1.52
N PHE A 35 -7.30 29.24 -2.14
CA PHE A 35 -7.73 30.39 -2.93
C PHE A 35 -8.15 31.58 -2.06
N ALA A 36 -8.66 31.35 -0.84
CA ALA A 36 -9.00 32.43 0.07
C ALA A 36 -7.75 33.17 0.57
N GLU A 37 -6.70 32.45 0.94
CA GLU A 37 -5.42 33.01 1.36
C GLU A 37 -4.73 33.78 0.23
N LEU A 38 -4.68 33.19 -0.97
CA LEU A 38 -4.11 33.85 -2.15
C LEU A 38 -4.88 35.12 -2.54
N THR A 39 -6.20 35.10 -2.42
CA THR A 39 -7.04 36.28 -2.67
C THR A 39 -6.81 37.34 -1.59
N GLU A 40 -6.75 36.97 -0.32
CA GLU A 40 -6.46 37.89 0.79
C GLU A 40 -5.09 38.58 0.62
N LEU A 41 -4.06 37.82 0.25
CA LEU A 41 -2.72 38.33 -0.02
C LEU A 41 -2.69 39.29 -1.23
N GLY A 42 -3.38 38.92 -2.31
CA GLY A 42 -3.41 39.72 -3.55
C GLY A 42 -4.23 41.01 -3.45
N LEU A 43 -5.26 41.04 -2.61
CA LEU A 43 -6.07 42.24 -2.39
C LEU A 43 -5.38 43.26 -1.48
N GLY A 44 -4.51 42.80 -0.57
CA GLY A 44 -3.86 43.63 0.44
C GLY A 44 -4.83 44.06 1.55
N LYS A 45 -4.37 43.94 2.80
CA LYS A 45 -5.21 44.10 4.01
C LYS A 45 -5.88 45.48 4.15
N ASP A 46 -5.20 46.53 3.71
CA ASP A 46 -5.69 47.91 3.87
C ASP A 46 -6.54 48.41 2.70
N SER A 47 -6.66 47.63 1.62
CA SER A 47 -7.45 48.02 0.46
C SER A 47 -8.95 47.90 0.76
N ARG A 48 -9.77 48.66 0.02
CA ARG A 48 -11.23 48.56 0.11
C ARG A 48 -11.72 47.15 -0.24
N ALA A 49 -11.11 46.52 -1.24
CA ALA A 49 -11.40 45.15 -1.63
C ALA A 49 -11.00 44.14 -0.55
N GLY A 50 -9.86 44.33 0.11
CA GLY A 50 -9.42 43.49 1.24
C GLY A 50 -10.39 43.54 2.43
N LYS A 51 -10.92 44.71 2.77
CA LYS A 51 -11.93 44.86 3.85
C LYS A 51 -13.27 44.20 3.52
N ILE A 52 -13.70 44.28 2.25
CA ILE A 52 -14.91 43.58 1.79
C ILE A 52 -14.68 42.07 1.80
N TRP A 53 -13.51 41.63 1.35
CA TRP A 53 -13.11 40.23 1.40
C TRP A 53 -13.13 39.69 2.83
N GLU A 54 -12.55 40.41 3.80
CA GLU A 54 -12.58 40.03 5.22
C GLU A 54 -14.01 39.79 5.72
N HIS A 55 -14.96 40.67 5.36
CA HIS A 55 -16.36 40.49 5.71
C HIS A 55 -16.99 39.24 5.08
N LEU A 56 -16.75 39.00 3.79
CA LEU A 56 -17.24 37.80 3.09
C LEU A 56 -16.64 36.52 3.68
N MET A 57 -15.36 36.54 4.10
CA MET A 57 -14.73 35.40 4.76
C MET A 57 -15.36 35.09 6.12
N VAL A 58 -15.79 36.13 6.85
CA VAL A 58 -16.49 35.96 8.12
C VAL A 58 -17.91 35.43 7.92
N VAL A 59 -18.65 35.92 6.91
CA VAL A 59 -20.06 35.53 6.74
C VAL A 59 -20.19 34.20 5.99
N ASP A 60 -19.61 34.12 4.80
CA ASP A 60 -19.83 33.00 3.87
C ASP A 60 -18.95 31.79 4.19
N LEU A 61 -17.76 32.03 4.77
CA LEU A 61 -16.77 30.99 5.07
C LEU A 61 -16.53 30.82 6.59
N SER A 62 -17.41 31.33 7.46
CA SER A 62 -17.32 31.16 8.93
C SER A 62 -17.16 29.71 9.36
N PHE A 63 -17.86 28.79 8.67
CA PHE A 63 -17.73 27.36 8.92
C PHE A 63 -16.27 26.92 8.77
N PHE A 64 -15.51 27.47 7.83
CA PHE A 64 -14.09 27.14 7.67
C PHE A 64 -13.25 27.60 8.87
N ARG A 65 -13.46 28.82 9.38
CA ARG A 65 -12.61 29.38 10.46
C ARG A 65 -13.12 29.08 11.88
N SER A 66 -14.21 28.34 12.02
CA SER A 66 -14.80 28.05 13.33
C SER A 66 -13.89 27.16 14.21
N PRO A 67 -13.91 27.33 15.55
CA PRO A 67 -13.17 26.47 16.47
C PRO A 67 -13.51 24.98 16.30
N THR A 68 -14.78 24.65 16.03
CA THR A 68 -15.23 23.28 15.79
C THR A 68 -14.59 22.70 14.54
N SER A 69 -14.51 23.48 13.46
CA SER A 69 -13.91 23.06 12.20
C SER A 69 -12.40 22.92 12.31
N ASN A 70 -11.73 23.83 13.03
CA ASN A 70 -10.31 23.70 13.35
C ASN A 70 -10.02 22.42 14.15
N ARG A 71 -10.88 22.09 15.12
CA ARG A 71 -10.76 20.84 15.90
C ARG A 71 -10.93 19.61 15.02
N LEU A 72 -11.96 19.57 14.17
CA LEU A 72 -12.19 18.47 13.25
C LEU A 72 -11.00 18.27 12.27
N ARG A 73 -10.36 19.35 11.80
CA ARG A 73 -9.14 19.27 10.98
C ARG A 73 -7.94 18.75 11.77
N ALA A 74 -7.73 19.25 12.98
CA ALA A 74 -6.64 18.79 13.83
C ALA A 74 -6.79 17.29 14.12
N GLU A 75 -8.00 16.84 14.46
CA GLU A 75 -8.33 15.43 14.66
C GLU A 75 -8.12 14.62 13.38
N GLY A 76 -8.58 15.11 12.23
CA GLY A 76 -8.37 14.47 10.93
C GLY A 76 -6.90 14.34 10.55
N HIS A 77 -6.08 15.37 10.74
CA HIS A 77 -4.64 15.34 10.48
C HIS A 77 -3.91 14.36 11.40
N VAL A 78 -4.26 14.32 12.68
CA VAL A 78 -3.67 13.38 13.64
C VAL A 78 -4.02 11.95 13.24
N LYS A 79 -5.29 11.69 12.93
CA LYS A 79 -5.77 10.38 12.50
C LYS A 79 -5.09 9.94 11.21
N GLY A 80 -5.07 10.78 10.17
CA GLY A 80 -4.43 10.45 8.89
C GLY A 80 -2.92 10.19 9.01
N LYS A 81 -2.20 10.97 9.85
CA LYS A 81 -0.78 10.69 10.14
C LYS A 81 -0.59 9.35 10.86
N ALA A 82 -1.47 9.02 11.80
CA ALA A 82 -1.40 7.77 12.53
C ALA A 82 -1.67 6.56 11.62
N GLU A 83 -2.72 6.65 10.78
CA GLU A 83 -3.09 5.62 9.81
C GLU A 83 -1.98 5.41 8.77
N GLY A 84 -1.50 6.47 8.12
CA GLY A 84 -0.42 6.36 7.13
C GLY A 84 0.89 5.82 7.71
N LYS A 85 1.20 6.14 8.98
CA LYS A 85 2.36 5.55 9.67
C LYS A 85 2.16 4.07 9.98
N ALA A 86 0.95 3.66 10.36
CA ALA A 86 0.63 2.27 10.64
C ALA A 86 0.70 1.42 9.36
N GLU A 87 0.07 1.88 8.28
CA GLU A 87 0.09 1.24 6.96
C GLU A 87 1.52 1.12 6.43
N GLY A 88 2.28 2.21 6.38
CA GLY A 88 3.66 2.19 5.90
C GLY A 88 4.58 1.29 6.74
N LYS A 89 4.33 1.18 8.06
CA LYS A 89 5.07 0.23 8.91
C LYS A 89 4.69 -1.22 8.62
N ALA A 90 3.41 -1.51 8.41
CA ALA A 90 2.94 -2.85 8.09
C ALA A 90 3.52 -3.32 6.75
N GLU A 91 3.38 -2.50 5.70
CA GLU A 91 3.94 -2.77 4.37
C GLU A 91 5.47 -2.95 4.42
N GLY A 92 6.18 -2.03 5.09
CA GLY A 92 7.63 -2.12 5.23
C GLY A 92 8.09 -3.35 6.00
N THR A 93 7.30 -3.83 6.97
CA THR A 93 7.61 -5.07 7.71
C THR A 93 7.48 -6.30 6.81
N VAL A 94 6.42 -6.37 5.99
CA VAL A 94 6.21 -7.50 5.07
C VAL A 94 7.30 -7.54 4.00
N GLN A 95 7.57 -6.41 3.35
CA GLN A 95 8.64 -6.29 2.34
C GLN A 95 10.02 -6.61 2.94
N GLY A 96 10.30 -6.10 4.14
CA GLY A 96 11.55 -6.38 4.84
C GLY A 96 11.74 -7.87 5.16
N ARG A 97 10.66 -8.57 5.53
CA ARG A 97 10.70 -10.03 5.74
C ARG A 97 10.95 -10.78 4.45
N ALA A 98 10.29 -10.41 3.35
CA ALA A 98 10.48 -11.07 2.06
C ALA A 98 11.93 -10.91 1.58
N ALA A 99 12.47 -9.69 1.66
CA ALA A 99 13.87 -9.41 1.36
C ALA A 99 14.84 -10.23 2.21
N ALA A 100 14.60 -10.32 3.52
CA ALA A 100 15.43 -11.12 4.43
C ALA A 100 15.37 -12.62 4.11
N SER A 101 14.19 -13.17 3.83
CA SER A 101 14.06 -14.59 3.45
C SER A 101 14.79 -14.90 2.13
N LYS A 102 14.71 -14.02 1.13
CA LYS A 102 15.49 -14.14 -0.12
C LYS A 102 16.99 -14.16 0.14
N GLU A 103 17.49 -13.25 0.97
CA GLU A 103 18.91 -13.18 1.34
C GLU A 103 19.36 -14.47 2.06
N HIS A 104 18.54 -14.98 2.98
CA HIS A 104 18.83 -16.21 3.69
C HIS A 104 18.91 -17.42 2.75
N ILE A 105 18.01 -17.54 1.78
CA ILE A 105 18.07 -18.60 0.75
C ILE A 105 19.40 -18.52 0.01
N PHE A 106 19.79 -17.34 -0.49
CA PHE A 106 21.07 -17.18 -1.20
C PHE A 106 22.28 -17.55 -0.34
N LYS A 107 22.27 -17.15 0.94
CA LYS A 107 23.35 -17.45 1.88
C LYS A 107 23.48 -18.95 2.16
N VAL A 108 22.38 -19.69 2.19
CA VAL A 108 22.41 -21.15 2.35
C VAL A 108 23.05 -21.82 1.12
N PHE A 109 22.64 -21.43 -0.09
CA PHE A 109 23.21 -21.97 -1.32
C PHE A 109 24.71 -21.66 -1.45
N ASP A 110 25.13 -20.45 -1.12
CA ASP A 110 26.53 -20.03 -1.09
C ASP A 110 27.35 -20.88 -0.11
N ARG A 111 26.85 -21.07 1.12
CA ARG A 111 27.52 -21.89 2.15
C ARG A 111 27.65 -23.36 1.78
N ARG A 112 26.71 -23.87 0.98
CA ARG A 112 26.70 -25.26 0.51
C ARG A 112 27.49 -25.45 -0.79
N GLY A 113 27.97 -24.36 -1.40
CA GLY A 113 28.72 -24.41 -2.66
C GLY A 113 27.85 -24.80 -3.86
N ILE A 114 26.53 -24.63 -3.76
CA ILE A 114 25.59 -24.95 -4.84
C ILE A 114 25.35 -23.68 -5.65
N LEU A 115 25.70 -23.72 -6.94
CA LEU A 115 25.53 -22.58 -7.84
C LEU A 115 24.07 -22.45 -8.29
N LEU A 116 23.49 -21.28 -8.02
CA LEU A 116 22.20 -20.87 -8.58
C LEU A 116 22.41 -20.27 -9.96
N THR A 117 21.56 -20.67 -10.92
CA THR A 117 21.52 -20.03 -12.23
C THR A 117 20.89 -18.63 -12.14
N ASP A 118 21.08 -17.79 -13.15
CA ASP A 118 20.47 -16.46 -13.18
C ASP A 118 18.93 -16.55 -13.16
N ALA A 119 18.36 -17.57 -13.81
CA ALA A 119 16.92 -17.83 -13.79
C ALA A 119 16.41 -18.18 -12.38
N ASP A 120 17.17 -18.96 -11.59
CA ASP A 120 16.81 -19.28 -10.21
C ASP A 120 16.85 -18.05 -9.33
N ARG A 121 17.88 -17.20 -9.51
CA ARG A 121 18.03 -15.94 -8.77
C ARG A 121 16.88 -15.00 -9.07
N GLU A 122 16.55 -14.82 -10.35
CA GLU A 122 15.42 -13.98 -10.78
C GLU A 122 14.12 -14.46 -10.14
N ARG A 123 13.84 -15.76 -10.21
CA ARG A 123 12.64 -16.37 -9.61
C ARG A 123 12.54 -16.15 -8.10
N ILE A 124 13.66 -16.27 -7.37
CA ILE A 124 13.70 -16.01 -5.92
C ILE A 124 13.47 -14.50 -5.65
N THR A 125 14.14 -13.63 -6.40
CA THR A 125 14.01 -12.17 -6.20
C THR A 125 12.62 -11.63 -6.50
N ALA A 126 11.92 -12.18 -7.49
CA ALA A 126 10.59 -11.74 -7.90
C ALA A 126 9.46 -12.23 -6.97
N CYS A 127 9.73 -13.17 -6.07
CA CYS A 127 8.72 -13.72 -5.17
C CYS A 127 8.49 -12.81 -3.96
N GLU A 128 7.26 -12.32 -3.74
CA GLU A 128 6.89 -11.53 -2.55
C GLU A 128 6.02 -12.34 -1.55
N ASP A 129 5.72 -13.60 -1.86
CA ASP A 129 4.96 -14.47 -0.98
C ASP A 129 5.86 -15.04 0.13
N LEU A 130 5.62 -14.59 1.36
CA LEU A 130 6.38 -15.03 2.54
C LEU A 130 6.26 -16.54 2.80
N GLN A 131 5.09 -17.15 2.59
CA GLN A 131 4.94 -18.60 2.83
C GLN A 131 5.71 -19.42 1.81
N GLN A 132 5.72 -18.97 0.56
CA GLN A 132 6.50 -19.58 -0.50
C GLN A 132 8.00 -19.44 -0.23
N LEU A 133 8.45 -18.24 0.19
CA LEU A 133 9.84 -17.98 0.56
C LEU A 133 10.29 -18.80 1.77
N ASP A 134 9.46 -18.95 2.80
CA ASP A 134 9.78 -19.79 3.97
C ASP A 134 9.89 -21.27 3.57
N THR A 135 8.97 -21.76 2.73
CA THR A 135 9.04 -23.12 2.19
C THR A 135 10.32 -23.36 1.37
N TRP A 136 10.71 -22.38 0.56
CA TRP A 136 11.97 -22.42 -0.18
C TRP A 136 13.17 -22.39 0.76
N PHE A 137 13.14 -21.57 1.81
CA PHE A 137 14.20 -21.54 2.81
C PHE A 137 14.40 -22.90 3.49
N ASP A 138 13.32 -23.54 3.94
CA ASP A 138 13.39 -24.87 4.56
C ASP A 138 13.97 -25.92 3.61
N ARG A 139 13.58 -25.87 2.33
CA ARG A 139 14.13 -26.77 1.30
C ARG A 139 15.59 -26.47 0.98
N ALA A 140 16.02 -25.21 1.01
CA ALA A 140 17.41 -24.83 0.74
C ALA A 140 18.39 -25.52 1.71
N LEU A 141 17.94 -25.83 2.94
CA LEU A 141 18.75 -26.50 3.94
C LEU A 141 19.13 -27.93 3.54
N THR A 142 18.32 -28.61 2.75
CA THR A 142 18.51 -30.04 2.40
C THR A 142 18.69 -30.29 0.90
N ALA A 143 18.28 -29.36 0.03
CA ALA A 143 18.32 -29.48 -1.43
C ALA A 143 19.67 -29.95 -1.99
N GLY A 144 19.71 -30.95 -2.86
CA GLY A 144 20.95 -31.36 -3.55
C GLY A 144 21.29 -30.44 -4.72
N ALA A 145 20.27 -29.79 -5.29
CA ALA A 145 20.38 -28.90 -6.44
C ALA A 145 19.38 -27.72 -6.35
N PRO A 146 19.59 -26.64 -7.13
CA PRO A 146 18.65 -25.50 -7.17
C PRO A 146 17.21 -25.88 -7.54
N ALA A 147 17.04 -26.86 -8.43
CA ALA A 147 15.73 -27.31 -8.90
C ALA A 147 14.85 -27.85 -7.77
N ASP A 148 15.45 -28.48 -6.75
CA ASP A 148 14.75 -29.10 -5.62
C ASP A 148 13.93 -28.07 -4.82
N LEU A 149 14.39 -26.82 -4.79
CA LEU A 149 13.72 -25.70 -4.13
C LEU A 149 12.30 -25.50 -4.65
N PHE A 150 12.15 -25.64 -5.98
CA PHE A 150 10.95 -25.29 -6.72
C PHE A 150 10.02 -26.48 -6.95
N THR A 151 10.38 -27.67 -6.48
CA THR A 151 9.53 -28.85 -6.58
C THR A 151 8.27 -28.64 -5.75
N THR A 152 7.10 -28.80 -6.34
CA THR A 152 5.88 -28.94 -5.55
C THR A 152 5.96 -30.32 -4.92
N ALA A 153 5.96 -30.43 -3.60
CA ALA A 153 5.95 -31.73 -2.96
C ALA A 153 4.67 -32.47 -3.38
N GLU A 154 4.79 -33.43 -4.28
CA GLU A 154 3.84 -34.53 -4.38
C GLU A 154 4.03 -35.36 -3.10
N PRO A 155 2.97 -35.64 -2.31
CA PRO A 155 3.11 -36.39 -1.07
C PRO A 155 3.71 -37.77 -1.41
N ALA A 156 4.88 -38.05 -0.86
CA ALA A 156 5.61 -39.31 -1.00
C ALA A 156 4.92 -40.44 -0.22
N ASP A 157 3.71 -40.82 -0.64
CA ASP A 157 3.01 -42.03 -0.19
C ASP A 157 2.20 -42.64 -1.35
N ALA A 158 2.86 -43.04 -2.43
CA ALA A 158 2.26 -43.82 -3.51
C ALA A 158 3.27 -44.68 -4.30
N ALA A 159 4.41 -45.05 -3.70
CA ALA A 159 5.41 -45.89 -4.37
C ALA A 159 6.06 -46.87 -3.38
N MET A 160 5.27 -47.81 -2.87
CA MET A 160 5.77 -49.11 -2.44
C MET A 160 4.89 -50.19 -3.06
N ALA A 161 5.23 -50.56 -4.29
CA ALA A 161 4.97 -51.90 -4.80
C ALA A 161 6.32 -52.49 -5.22
N PRO A 162 6.64 -53.69 -4.73
CA PRO A 162 6.93 -54.81 -5.63
C PRO A 162 6.00 -55.98 -5.26
N ASP A 163 5.18 -56.51 -6.16
CA ASP A 163 5.46 -57.37 -7.33
C ASP A 163 5.86 -58.82 -6.95
N GLU A 164 5.11 -59.74 -7.57
CA GLU A 164 5.19 -61.21 -7.66
C GLU A 164 5.08 -62.11 -6.40
N GLU A 165 3.96 -62.86 -6.32
CA GLU A 165 3.93 -64.22 -5.75
C GLU A 165 3.64 -65.23 -6.88
N PRO A 166 4.34 -66.39 -6.93
CA PRO A 166 4.30 -67.30 -8.06
C PRO A 166 3.13 -68.28 -7.96
N THR A 167 2.60 -68.64 -9.13
CA THR A 167 1.66 -69.74 -9.35
C THR A 167 2.27 -71.07 -8.88
N ALA A 168 1.61 -71.76 -7.95
CA ALA A 168 1.83 -73.19 -7.70
C ALA A 168 0.50 -73.91 -7.43
N GLU A 169 0.06 -74.62 -8.46
CA GLU A 169 -1.01 -75.59 -8.51
C GLU A 169 -0.52 -76.94 -7.96
N GLN A 170 -1.06 -77.43 -6.83
CA GLN A 170 -1.14 -78.85 -6.39
C GLN A 170 -2.31 -78.97 -5.39
N SER A 171 -3.49 -79.49 -5.74
CA SER A 171 -3.90 -80.90 -5.89
C SER A 171 -3.76 -81.77 -4.63
N SER A 172 -4.88 -81.96 -3.92
CA SER A 172 -5.37 -83.18 -3.22
C SER A 172 -6.35 -82.75 -2.12
N ALA A 173 -7.66 -82.92 -2.28
CA ALA A 173 -8.43 -84.16 -2.04
C ALA A 173 -8.91 -84.28 -0.58
N GLU A 174 -10.21 -84.56 -0.45
CA GLU A 174 -10.92 -85.08 0.74
C GLU A 174 -11.12 -84.09 1.91
N GLY A 175 -12.29 -83.88 2.49
CA GLY A 175 -13.62 -84.47 2.34
C GLY A 175 -14.51 -84.01 3.51
N LEU A 176 -15.82 -84.23 3.38
CA LEU A 176 -16.86 -84.28 4.43
C LEU A 176 -17.08 -82.98 5.25
N SER A 177 -18.30 -82.49 5.49
CA SER A 177 -19.66 -83.03 5.30
C SER A 177 -20.67 -81.89 5.33
#